data_AF-A0A850PT48-F1
#
_entry.id   AF-A0A850PT48-F1
#
_cell.length_a   1.000
_cell.length_b   1.000
_cell.length_c   1.000
_cell.angle_alpha   90.00
_cell.angle_beta   90.00
_cell.angle_gamma   90.00
#
_symmetry.space_group_name_H-M   'P 1'
#
loop_
_entity.id
_entity.type
_entity.pdbx_description
1 polymer ?
#
loop_
_entity_poly.entity_id
_entity_poly.type
_entity_poly.pdbx_seq_one_letter_code
_entity_poly.pdbx_strand_id
1 'polypeptide(L)'
;MAGTAAVALGIGVALGVVFSDGGSSTVADTTGAAVTSKSAADTVSAPPSAAEVHAQDVALCTRYAVVNTTQPRTDRRALDILPAATALENALADNPNASTPVRVAITDVVSVYYARIATYGEVRTRGLAEPPTHDLAKEQAAYDQVWAVCGLDEK
;
A
#
# COMPACT_ATOMS: atom_id res chain seq x y z
N MET A 1 -1.44 -4.34 -43.10
CA MET A 1 -2.14 -3.05 -42.94
C MET A 1 -2.46 -2.91 -41.46
N ALA A 2 -1.98 -1.82 -40.87
CA ALA A 2 -2.03 -1.53 -39.44
C ALA A 2 -3.40 -1.00 -39.01
N GLY A 3 -3.76 -1.21 -37.74
CA GLY A 3 -4.88 -0.56 -37.07
C GLY A 3 -4.48 -0.19 -35.65
N THR A 4 -3.85 0.97 -35.48
CA THR A 4 -3.51 1.57 -34.19
C THR A 4 -4.70 2.41 -33.71
N ALA A 5 -5.29 2.04 -32.57
CA ALA A 5 -6.23 2.91 -31.87
C ALA A 5 -5.45 3.79 -30.88
N ALA A 6 -5.40 5.09 -31.17
CA ALA A 6 -4.87 6.10 -30.26
C ALA A 6 -5.97 6.55 -29.30
N VAL A 7 -5.79 6.30 -28.00
CA VAL A 7 -6.64 6.87 -26.95
C VAL A 7 -5.96 8.14 -26.45
N ALA A 8 -6.61 9.29 -26.70
CA ALA A 8 -6.16 10.59 -26.25
C ALA A 8 -6.43 10.76 -24.74
N LEU A 9 -5.37 10.89 -23.94
CA LEU A 9 -5.46 11.33 -22.56
C LEU A 9 -5.52 12.86 -22.55
N GLY A 10 -6.69 13.41 -22.24
CA GLY A 10 -6.90 14.84 -22.05
C GLY A 10 -6.19 15.34 -20.78
N ILE A 11 -5.32 16.33 -20.94
CA ILE A 11 -4.68 17.08 -19.85
C ILE A 11 -5.71 18.06 -19.29
N GLY A 12 -5.91 18.05 -17.98
CA GLY A 12 -6.78 19.04 -17.33
C GLY A 12 -6.57 19.08 -15.82
N VAL A 13 -5.56 19.82 -15.35
CA VAL A 13 -5.56 20.38 -14.00
C VAL A 13 -5.36 21.89 -14.13
N ALA A 14 -6.43 22.61 -13.83
CA ALA A 14 -6.44 24.06 -13.79
C ALA A 14 -5.62 24.58 -12.60
N LEU A 15 -4.78 25.58 -12.88
CA LEU A 15 -4.00 26.33 -11.90
C LEU A 15 -4.94 27.13 -11.00
N GLY A 16 -4.92 26.83 -9.70
CA GLY A 16 -5.59 27.62 -8.67
C GLY A 16 -4.59 28.09 -7.62
N VAL A 17 -3.67 28.98 -8.00
CA VAL A 17 -2.82 29.71 -7.04
C VAL A 17 -3.62 30.89 -6.49
N VAL A 18 -4.18 30.73 -5.28
CA VAL A 18 -4.76 31.86 -4.56
C VAL A 18 -3.65 32.46 -3.69
N PHE A 19 -3.02 33.52 -4.20
CA PHE A 19 -2.16 34.39 -3.40
C PHE A 19 -3.05 35.12 -2.40
N SER A 20 -2.96 34.76 -1.12
CA SER A 20 -3.54 35.57 -0.04
C SER A 20 -2.51 36.63 0.33
N ASP A 21 -2.48 37.71 -0.45
CA ASP A 21 -1.76 38.93 -0.07
C ASP A 21 -2.60 39.73 0.92
N GLY A 22 -1.94 40.10 2.01
CA GLY A 22 -2.58 40.71 3.17
C GLY A 22 -2.80 42.21 3.02
N GLY A 23 -3.78 42.70 3.78
CA GLY A 23 -3.75 44.05 4.36
C GLY A 23 -4.65 45.11 3.71
N SER A 24 -5.75 45.45 4.37
CA SER A 24 -5.89 46.74 5.06
C SER A 24 -7.29 46.96 5.62
N SER A 25 -7.31 47.08 6.94
CA SER A 25 -8.19 47.83 7.84
C SER A 25 -9.42 48.55 7.29
N THR A 26 -10.60 48.19 7.82
CA THR A 26 -11.56 49.16 8.39
C THR A 26 -12.24 48.53 9.61
N VAL A 27 -12.18 49.22 10.74
CA VAL A 27 -12.82 48.86 12.01
C VAL A 27 -14.20 49.51 12.04
N ALA A 28 -15.26 48.74 12.28
CA ALA A 28 -16.51 49.21 12.89
C ALA A 28 -17.36 48.02 13.43
N ASP A 29 -17.32 47.93 14.75
CA ASP A 29 -18.29 47.43 15.74
C ASP A 29 -19.52 46.55 15.42
N THR A 30 -19.65 45.53 16.28
CA THR A 30 -20.87 44.90 16.83
C THR A 30 -21.92 44.32 15.88
N THR A 31 -21.79 43.02 15.59
CA THR A 31 -22.84 42.00 15.85
C THR A 31 -22.22 40.63 15.63
N GLY A 32 -22.61 39.62 16.42
CA GLY A 32 -22.06 38.27 16.34
C GLY A 32 -22.08 37.73 14.91
N ALA A 33 -20.91 37.75 14.26
CA ALA A 33 -20.72 37.06 13.00
C ALA A 33 -20.85 35.58 13.34
N ALA A 34 -21.95 34.99 12.90
CA ALA A 34 -22.10 33.56 12.79
C ALA A 34 -20.82 33.08 12.10
N VAL A 35 -19.95 32.40 12.88
CA VAL A 35 -18.98 31.50 12.31
C VAL A 35 -19.85 30.50 11.59
N THR A 36 -20.02 30.69 10.28
CA THR A 36 -20.47 29.63 9.42
C THR A 36 -19.36 28.60 9.51
N SER A 37 -19.42 27.76 10.54
CA SER A 37 -18.77 26.48 10.57
C SER A 37 -19.30 25.80 9.33
N LYS A 38 -18.56 25.94 8.23
CA LYS A 38 -18.68 25.05 7.10
C LYS A 38 -18.30 23.72 7.70
N SER A 39 -19.31 23.02 8.22
CA SER A 39 -19.21 21.64 8.62
C SER A 39 -18.53 21.00 7.43
N ALA A 40 -17.29 20.56 7.61
CA ALA A 40 -16.71 19.60 6.70
C ALA A 40 -17.69 18.44 6.79
N ALA A 41 -18.61 18.39 5.83
CA ALA A 41 -19.39 17.20 5.63
C ALA A 41 -18.31 16.14 5.43
N ASP A 42 -18.24 15.19 6.37
CA ASP A 42 -17.50 13.97 6.19
C ASP A 42 -17.97 13.42 4.86
N THR A 43 -17.19 13.66 3.81
CA THR A 43 -17.41 13.03 2.52
C THR A 43 -17.07 11.58 2.78
N VAL A 44 -18.07 10.81 3.21
CA VAL A 44 -17.98 9.36 3.25
C VAL A 44 -17.68 8.96 1.82
N SER A 45 -16.40 8.64 1.57
CA SER A 45 -15.97 8.16 0.27
C SER A 45 -16.83 6.95 -0.06
N ALA A 46 -17.36 6.92 -1.28
CA ALA A 46 -18.11 5.76 -1.74
C ALA A 46 -17.23 4.51 -1.59
N PRO A 47 -17.82 3.34 -1.23
CA PRO A 47 -17.07 2.10 -1.18
C PRO A 47 -16.44 1.80 -2.54
N PRO A 48 -15.26 1.14 -2.58
CA PRO A 48 -14.60 0.83 -3.83
C PRO A 48 -15.48 -0.09 -4.69
N SER A 49 -15.47 0.15 -5.99
CA SER A 49 -16.13 -0.69 -6.98
C SER A 49 -15.41 -2.03 -7.14
N ALA A 50 -16.13 -3.05 -7.59
CA ALA A 50 -15.53 -4.37 -7.85
C ALA A 50 -14.38 -4.32 -8.87
N ALA A 51 -14.45 -3.42 -9.85
CA ALA A 51 -13.39 -3.22 -10.83
C ALA A 51 -12.13 -2.62 -10.20
N GLU A 52 -12.28 -1.67 -9.26
CA GLU A 52 -11.14 -1.11 -8.52
C GLU A 52 -10.50 -2.14 -7.60
N VAL A 53 -11.30 -2.92 -6.88
CA VAL A 53 -10.79 -4.03 -6.03
C VAL A 53 -9.98 -5.01 -6.89
N HIS A 54 -10.53 -5.45 -8.01
CA HIS A 54 -9.85 -6.38 -8.91
C HIS A 54 -8.56 -5.78 -9.49
N ALA A 55 -8.55 -4.51 -9.91
CA ALA A 55 -7.35 -3.86 -10.41
C ALA A 55 -6.24 -3.80 -9.35
N GLN A 56 -6.62 -3.56 -8.08
CA GLN A 56 -5.68 -3.54 -6.96
C GLN A 56 -5.19 -4.94 -6.55
N ASP A 57 -6.05 -5.96 -6.62
CA ASP A 57 -5.64 -7.36 -6.46
C ASP A 57 -4.58 -7.74 -7.49
N VAL A 58 -4.82 -7.41 -8.78
CA VAL A 58 -3.87 -7.67 -9.87
C VAL A 58 -2.56 -6.94 -9.63
N ALA A 59 -2.59 -5.66 -9.25
CA ALA A 59 -1.38 -4.89 -8.98
C ALA A 59 -0.54 -5.50 -7.84
N LEU A 60 -1.21 -5.89 -6.75
CA LEU A 60 -0.56 -6.42 -5.56
C LEU A 60 0.02 -7.83 -5.81
N CYS A 61 -0.77 -8.73 -6.42
CA CYS A 61 -0.30 -10.07 -6.79
C CYS A 61 0.82 -10.03 -7.84
N THR A 62 0.77 -9.09 -8.79
CA THR A 62 1.85 -8.88 -9.77
C THR A 62 3.14 -8.46 -9.07
N ARG A 63 3.07 -7.53 -8.11
CA ARG A 63 4.25 -7.11 -7.35
C ARG A 63 4.86 -8.29 -6.58
N TYR A 64 4.02 -9.12 -5.96
CA TYR A 64 4.47 -10.34 -5.30
C TYR A 64 5.16 -11.31 -6.25
N ALA A 65 4.56 -11.58 -7.42
CA ALA A 65 5.16 -12.48 -8.40
C ALA A 65 6.56 -11.98 -8.85
N VAL A 66 6.72 -10.68 -9.07
CA VAL A 66 8.02 -10.07 -9.41
C VAL A 66 9.02 -10.21 -8.25
N VAL A 67 8.63 -9.88 -7.03
CA VAL A 67 9.50 -9.99 -5.85
C VAL A 67 9.92 -11.44 -5.64
N ASN A 68 8.98 -12.37 -5.65
CA ASN A 68 9.23 -13.79 -5.43
C ASN A 68 10.15 -14.41 -6.49
N THR A 69 10.02 -14.00 -7.75
CA THR A 69 10.87 -14.51 -8.85
C THR A 69 12.28 -13.90 -8.88
N THR A 70 12.46 -12.71 -8.31
CA THR A 70 13.74 -11.98 -8.30
C THR A 70 14.53 -12.15 -7.01
N GLN A 71 13.90 -12.64 -5.93
CA GLN A 71 14.56 -12.97 -4.68
C GLN A 71 15.64 -14.05 -4.88
N PRO A 72 16.78 -13.96 -4.17
CA PRO A 72 17.75 -15.05 -4.12
C PRO A 72 17.09 -16.35 -3.64
N ARG A 73 17.39 -17.47 -4.30
CA ARG A 73 16.93 -18.81 -3.88
C ARG A 73 17.40 -19.21 -2.48
N THR A 74 18.52 -18.61 -2.05
CA THR A 74 19.07 -18.78 -0.72
C THR A 74 19.66 -17.44 -0.30
N ASP A 75 18.95 -16.77 0.57
CA ASP A 75 19.41 -15.63 1.36
C ASP A 75 20.46 -16.08 2.38
N ARG A 76 21.37 -15.17 2.75
CA ARG A 76 22.40 -15.41 3.77
C ARG A 76 22.46 -14.34 4.84
N ARG A 77 21.74 -13.23 4.64
CA ARG A 77 21.73 -12.06 5.52
C ARG A 77 20.45 -11.26 5.33
N ALA A 78 20.10 -10.46 6.34
CA ALA A 78 18.93 -9.59 6.33
C ALA A 78 18.84 -8.68 5.08
N LEU A 79 19.97 -8.15 4.60
CA LEU A 79 20.03 -7.27 3.43
C LEU A 79 19.56 -7.93 2.13
N ASP A 80 19.54 -9.25 2.06
CA ASP A 80 19.06 -9.98 0.89
C ASP A 80 17.51 -10.02 0.84
N ILE A 81 16.84 -9.75 1.97
CA ILE A 81 15.38 -9.85 2.13
C ILE A 81 14.74 -8.47 2.33
N LEU A 82 15.44 -7.53 2.99
CA LEU A 82 14.93 -6.19 3.29
C LEU A 82 14.30 -5.47 2.08
N PRO A 83 14.91 -5.46 0.88
CA PRO A 83 14.29 -4.84 -0.28
C PRO A 83 12.97 -5.48 -0.69
N ALA A 84 12.83 -6.80 -0.54
CA ALA A 84 11.59 -7.51 -0.85
C ALA A 84 10.48 -7.18 0.15
N ALA A 85 10.80 -7.16 1.45
CA ALA A 85 9.85 -6.74 2.50
C ALA A 85 9.30 -5.34 2.22
N THR A 86 10.18 -4.36 2.03
CA THR A 86 9.77 -2.98 1.76
C THR A 86 8.99 -2.84 0.45
N ALA A 87 9.35 -3.59 -0.59
CA ALA A 87 8.61 -3.55 -1.85
C ALA A 87 7.16 -4.04 -1.70
N LEU A 88 6.91 -5.06 -0.87
CA LEU A 88 5.57 -5.57 -0.60
C LEU A 88 4.78 -4.69 0.36
N GLU A 89 5.43 -4.10 1.37
CA GLU A 89 4.80 -3.10 2.25
C GLU A 89 4.30 -1.89 1.46
N ASN A 90 5.14 -1.35 0.57
CA ASN A 90 4.75 -0.24 -0.30
C ASN A 90 3.60 -0.64 -1.21
N ALA A 91 3.64 -1.85 -1.79
CA ALA A 91 2.53 -2.34 -2.62
C ALA A 91 1.21 -2.48 -1.83
N LEU A 92 1.27 -2.92 -0.56
CA LEU A 92 0.10 -2.96 0.32
C LEU A 92 -0.45 -1.54 0.61
N ALA A 93 0.44 -0.57 0.81
CA ALA A 93 0.07 0.82 1.05
C ALA A 93 -0.53 1.49 -0.20
N ASP A 94 0.02 1.19 -1.39
CA ASP A 94 -0.44 1.70 -2.68
C ASP A 94 -1.80 1.10 -3.10
N ASN A 95 -2.18 -0.05 -2.53
CA ASN A 95 -3.38 -0.82 -2.90
C ASN A 95 -4.31 -1.07 -1.68
N PRO A 96 -4.85 -0.02 -1.04
CA PRO A 96 -5.64 -0.16 0.19
C PRO A 96 -7.01 -0.84 -0.02
N ASN A 97 -7.54 -0.84 -1.24
CA ASN A 97 -8.82 -1.43 -1.62
C ASN A 97 -8.67 -2.81 -2.26
N ALA A 98 -7.46 -3.38 -2.36
CA ALA A 98 -7.31 -4.79 -2.70
C ALA A 98 -8.14 -5.65 -1.74
N SER A 99 -8.61 -6.79 -2.23
CA SER A 99 -9.45 -7.71 -1.48
C SER A 99 -8.76 -8.14 -0.18
N THR A 100 -9.56 -8.38 0.87
CA THR A 100 -9.04 -8.81 2.17
C THR A 100 -8.19 -10.09 2.07
N PRO A 101 -8.59 -11.14 1.33
CA PRO A 101 -7.77 -12.35 1.20
C PRO A 101 -6.37 -12.09 0.62
N VAL A 102 -6.26 -11.27 -0.43
CA VAL A 102 -4.97 -10.93 -1.05
C VAL A 102 -4.12 -10.10 -0.09
N ARG A 103 -4.70 -9.06 0.52
CA ARG A 103 -3.98 -8.20 1.47
C ARG A 103 -3.46 -8.97 2.67
N VAL A 104 -4.25 -9.89 3.23
CA VAL A 104 -3.83 -10.75 4.34
C VAL A 104 -2.69 -11.66 3.92
N ALA A 105 -2.82 -12.38 2.80
CA ALA A 105 -1.78 -13.31 2.34
C ALA A 105 -0.42 -12.61 2.11
N ILE A 106 -0.44 -11.41 1.53
CA ILE A 106 0.78 -10.62 1.30
C ILE A 106 1.34 -10.07 2.62
N THR A 107 0.48 -9.68 3.57
CA THR A 107 0.90 -9.27 4.91
C THR A 107 1.57 -10.42 5.67
N ASP A 108 1.10 -11.65 5.50
CA ASP A 108 1.70 -12.83 6.11
C ASP A 108 3.10 -13.10 5.53
N VAL A 109 3.29 -12.95 4.22
CA VAL A 109 4.63 -13.01 3.58
C VAL A 109 5.56 -11.92 4.12
N VAL A 110 5.09 -10.67 4.24
CA VAL A 110 5.87 -9.58 4.83
C VAL A 110 6.26 -9.91 6.27
N SER A 111 5.35 -10.49 7.06
CA SER A 111 5.61 -10.89 8.44
C SER A 111 6.70 -11.98 8.52
N VAL A 112 6.68 -12.95 7.61
CA VAL A 112 7.74 -13.96 7.45
C VAL A 112 9.10 -13.31 7.14
N TYR A 113 9.13 -12.35 6.21
CA TYR A 113 10.35 -11.61 5.90
C TYR A 113 10.91 -10.87 7.13
N TYR A 114 10.07 -10.18 7.90
CA TYR A 114 10.51 -9.54 9.14
C TYR A 114 11.00 -10.52 10.20
N ALA A 115 10.37 -11.69 10.32
CA ALA A 115 10.84 -12.73 11.24
C ALA A 115 12.25 -13.21 10.85
N ARG A 116 12.50 -13.41 9.56
CA ARG A 116 13.83 -13.80 9.06
C ARG A 116 14.86 -12.68 9.23
N ILE A 117 14.50 -11.45 8.92
CA ILE A 117 15.35 -10.26 9.14
C ILE A 117 15.73 -10.14 10.62
N ALA A 118 14.77 -10.33 11.53
CA ALA A 118 15.01 -10.31 12.96
C ALA A 118 15.95 -11.43 13.41
N THR A 119 15.77 -12.65 12.88
CA THR A 119 16.69 -13.78 13.11
C THR A 119 18.11 -13.45 12.66
N TYR A 120 18.30 -12.95 11.43
CA TYR A 120 19.62 -12.57 10.92
C TYR A 120 20.27 -11.42 11.70
N GLY A 121 19.47 -10.45 12.13
CA GLY A 121 19.93 -9.32 12.92
C GLY A 121 20.10 -9.61 14.40
N GLU A 122 19.85 -10.85 14.84
CA GLU A 122 19.78 -11.25 16.25
C GLU A 122 18.96 -10.27 17.11
N VAL A 123 17.84 -9.77 16.55
CA VAL A 123 16.99 -8.82 17.25
C VAL A 123 16.37 -9.54 18.45
N ARG A 124 16.59 -8.99 19.65
CA ARG A 124 16.09 -9.56 20.90
C ARG A 124 14.93 -8.73 21.42
N THR A 125 14.01 -9.39 22.12
CA THR A 125 12.96 -8.72 22.87
C THR A 125 13.57 -7.76 23.88
N ARG A 126 13.29 -6.46 23.73
CA ARG A 126 13.76 -5.41 24.63
C ARG A 126 12.89 -4.16 24.52
N GLY A 127 12.45 -3.61 25.66
CA GLY A 127 11.52 -2.47 25.66
C GLY A 127 10.23 -2.83 24.90
N LEU A 128 9.86 -2.02 23.91
CA LEU A 128 8.71 -2.26 23.01
C LEU A 128 9.05 -3.07 21.76
N ALA A 129 10.30 -3.52 21.60
CA ALA A 129 10.69 -4.36 20.48
C ALA A 129 10.33 -5.81 20.78
N GLU A 130 9.36 -6.35 20.05
CA GLU A 130 8.92 -7.75 20.11
C GLU A 130 9.06 -8.37 18.71
N PRO A 131 10.25 -8.89 18.35
CA PRO A 131 10.48 -9.43 17.01
C PRO A 131 9.65 -10.70 16.78
N PRO A 132 9.02 -10.85 15.60
CA PRO A 132 8.31 -12.08 15.27
C PRO A 132 9.29 -13.25 15.20
N THR A 133 8.87 -14.41 15.71
CA THR A 133 9.67 -15.65 15.63
C THR A 133 9.58 -16.24 14.24
N HIS A 134 10.75 -16.58 13.66
CA HIS A 134 10.79 -17.30 12.39
C HIS A 134 10.42 -18.77 12.59
N ASP A 135 9.41 -19.22 11.84
CA ASP A 135 8.90 -20.59 11.85
C ASP A 135 8.71 -21.07 10.41
N LEU A 136 9.33 -22.19 10.06
CA LEU A 136 9.35 -22.71 8.69
C LEU A 136 7.97 -23.20 8.22
N ALA A 137 7.13 -23.71 9.13
CA ALA A 137 5.79 -24.17 8.76
C ALA A 137 4.88 -22.98 8.45
N LYS A 138 4.97 -21.89 9.23
CA LYS A 138 4.27 -20.64 8.95
C LYS A 138 4.76 -19.98 7.67
N GLU A 139 6.07 -20.02 7.42
CA GLU A 139 6.64 -19.52 6.16
C GLU A 139 6.06 -20.27 4.96
N GLN A 140 6.08 -21.60 4.98
CA GLN A 140 5.51 -22.40 3.89
C GLN A 140 4.01 -22.11 3.71
N ALA A 141 3.26 -22.05 4.81
CA ALA A 141 1.83 -21.75 4.76
C ALA A 141 1.53 -20.37 4.16
N ALA A 142 2.34 -19.34 4.49
CA ALA A 142 2.18 -18.01 3.91
C ALA A 142 2.44 -18.01 2.39
N TYR A 143 3.48 -18.71 1.93
CA TYR A 143 3.75 -18.84 0.49
C TYR A 143 2.67 -19.63 -0.25
N ASP A 144 2.19 -20.74 0.32
CA ASP A 144 1.12 -21.54 -0.27
C ASP A 144 -0.18 -20.72 -0.36
N GLN A 145 -0.50 -19.97 0.69
CA GLN A 145 -1.69 -19.11 0.74
C GLN A 145 -1.64 -18.02 -0.31
N VAL A 146 -0.54 -17.28 -0.42
CA VAL A 146 -0.42 -16.21 -1.44
C VAL A 146 -0.44 -16.78 -2.86
N TRP A 147 0.13 -17.97 -3.07
CA TRP A 147 0.07 -18.66 -4.37
C TRP A 147 -1.36 -18.96 -4.77
N ALA A 148 -2.13 -19.51 -3.84
CA ALA A 148 -3.54 -19.86 -4.05
C ALA A 148 -4.43 -18.64 -4.27
N VAL A 149 -4.32 -17.59 -3.44
CA VAL A 149 -5.19 -16.39 -3.60
C VAL A 149 -4.84 -15.56 -4.82
N CYS A 150 -3.58 -15.60 -5.27
CA CYS A 150 -3.13 -14.92 -6.49
C CYS A 150 -3.25 -15.80 -7.75
N GLY A 151 -3.70 -17.06 -7.64
CA GLY A 151 -3.86 -17.98 -8.77
C GLY A 151 -2.56 -18.26 -9.52
N LEU A 152 -1.42 -18.29 -8.83
CA LEU A 152 -0.10 -18.41 -9.47
C LEU A 152 0.26 -19.85 -9.88
N ASP A 153 -0.59 -20.81 -9.55
CA ASP A 153 -0.53 -22.23 -9.93
C ASP A 153 -1.30 -22.53 -11.23
N GLU A 154 -2.14 -21.59 -11.67
CA GLU A 154 -2.90 -21.68 -12.92
C GLU A 154 -1.97 -21.55 -14.14
N LYS A 155 -2.15 -22.41 -15.15
CA LYS A 155 -1.33 -22.47 -16.37
C LYS A 155 -2.09 -22.00 -17.60
#